data_AF-A0A1M4SHQ4-F1
#
_entry.id   AF-A0A1M4SHQ4-F1
#
_cell.length_a   1.000
_cell.length_b   1.000
_cell.length_c   1.000
_cell.angle_alpha   90.00
_cell.angle_beta   90.00
_cell.angle_gamma   90.00
#
_symmetry.space_group_name_H-M   'P 1'
#
loop_
_entity.id
_entity.type
_entity.pdbx_description
1 polymer ?
#
loop_
_entity_poly.entity_id
_entity_poly.type
_entity_poly.pdbx_seq_one_letter_code
_entity_poly.pdbx_strand_id
1 'polypeptide(L)'
;MSLQDYKTWADKVTQGFYDAAKFLMEQKIFSNRDLPYATQLIPLAAIFVELGTLAHNQTVRQMIARWYWCGVFGELYGGAVETRFARDLPQVVEWIKGGALPDTITEAYFDPNRLLSLRTRNSAAYKGVHVLLMREGSKDFLSGVPIDLQTYYNDNIDIHHIFPVDYCRSKGIPPEDYNSVINKTPLSSRTNGIIGGNALSTYLN
;
A
#
# COMPACT_ATOMS: atom_id res chain seq x y z
N MET A 1 -21.23 9.97 -22.18
CA MET A 1 -21.37 8.50 -22.18
C MET A 1 -22.80 8.16 -22.56
N SER A 2 -23.00 7.29 -23.56
CA SER A 2 -24.34 6.84 -23.97
C SER A 2 -24.82 5.66 -23.11
N LEU A 3 -26.12 5.35 -23.14
CA LEU A 3 -26.66 4.13 -22.50
C LEU A 3 -26.01 2.86 -23.06
N GLN A 4 -25.69 2.87 -24.36
CA GLN A 4 -25.02 1.75 -25.00
C GLN A 4 -23.63 1.53 -24.42
N ASP A 5 -22.84 2.60 -24.28
CA ASP A 5 -21.51 2.53 -23.66
C ASP A 5 -21.61 1.98 -22.24
N TYR A 6 -22.56 2.47 -21.45
CA TYR A 6 -22.78 1.98 -20.08
C TYR A 6 -23.06 0.48 -20.07
N LYS A 7 -23.99 -0.01 -20.89
CA LYS A 7 -24.34 -1.44 -20.98
C LYS A 7 -23.15 -2.29 -21.42
N THR A 8 -22.27 -1.75 -22.27
CA THR A 8 -21.07 -2.46 -22.73
C THR A 8 -19.99 -2.57 -21.66
N TRP A 9 -19.84 -1.55 -20.81
CA TRP A 9 -18.71 -1.45 -19.88
C TRP A 9 -19.03 -1.76 -18.42
N ALA A 10 -20.28 -1.61 -17.96
CA ALA A 10 -20.64 -1.72 -16.55
C ALA A 10 -20.17 -3.04 -15.91
N ASP A 11 -20.48 -4.18 -16.54
CA ASP A 11 -20.11 -5.49 -16.00
C ASP A 11 -18.60 -5.72 -16.09
N LYS A 12 -17.96 -5.29 -17.18
CA LYS A 12 -16.51 -5.43 -17.37
C LYS A 12 -15.74 -4.65 -16.32
N VAL A 13 -16.10 -3.38 -16.11
CA VAL A 13 -15.46 -2.50 -15.12
C VAL A 13 -15.69 -3.03 -13.71
N THR A 14 -16.90 -3.52 -13.41
CA THR A 14 -17.20 -4.17 -12.12
C THR A 14 -16.29 -5.37 -11.89
N GLN A 15 -16.12 -6.23 -12.91
CA GLN A 15 -15.19 -7.36 -12.85
C GLN A 15 -13.73 -6.89 -12.68
N GLY A 16 -13.33 -5.84 -13.39
CA GLY A 16 -12.00 -5.22 -13.25
C GLY A 16 -11.70 -4.76 -11.83
N PHE A 17 -12.69 -4.18 -11.12
CA PHE A 17 -12.54 -3.83 -9.71
C PHE A 17 -12.36 -5.05 -8.81
N TYR A 18 -13.07 -6.16 -9.08
CA TYR A 18 -12.85 -7.40 -8.34
C TYR A 18 -11.43 -7.96 -8.57
N ASP A 19 -10.92 -7.92 -9.80
CA ASP A 19 -9.58 -8.42 -10.09
C ASP A 19 -8.48 -7.50 -9.55
N ALA A 20 -8.72 -6.19 -9.57
CA ALA A 20 -7.88 -5.21 -8.87
C ALA A 20 -7.87 -5.47 -7.35
N ALA A 21 -9.02 -5.75 -6.74
CA ALA A 21 -9.10 -6.06 -5.31
C ALA A 21 -8.33 -7.35 -4.96
N LYS A 22 -8.45 -8.42 -5.76
CA LYS A 22 -7.63 -9.63 -5.59
C LYS A 22 -6.13 -9.32 -5.68
N PHE A 23 -5.74 -8.49 -6.64
CA PHE A 23 -4.36 -8.01 -6.75
C PHE A 23 -3.89 -7.28 -5.50
N LEU A 24 -4.69 -6.37 -4.96
CA LEU A 24 -4.37 -5.65 -3.75
C LEU A 24 -4.22 -6.60 -2.54
N MET A 25 -5.05 -7.63 -2.43
CA MET A 25 -4.92 -8.66 -1.39
C MET A 25 -3.58 -9.42 -1.49
N GLU A 26 -3.13 -9.74 -2.70
CA GLU A 26 -1.80 -10.34 -2.93
C GLU A 26 -0.66 -9.39 -2.51
N GLN A 27 -0.86 -8.08 -2.64
CA GLN A 27 0.06 -7.06 -2.14
C GLN A 27 -0.07 -6.80 -0.62
N LYS A 28 -0.89 -7.59 0.11
CA LYS A 28 -1.22 -7.43 1.54
C LYS A 28 -2.03 -6.17 1.89
N ILE A 29 -2.73 -5.59 0.92
CA ILE A 29 -3.67 -4.50 1.16
C ILE A 29 -5.04 -5.12 1.41
N PHE A 30 -5.39 -5.26 2.69
CA PHE A 30 -6.58 -6.01 3.09
C PHE A 30 -7.82 -5.16 3.31
N SER A 31 -7.67 -3.86 3.57
CA SER A 31 -8.80 -2.97 3.88
C SER A 31 -8.69 -1.61 3.17
N ASN A 32 -9.82 -0.90 3.11
CA ASN A 32 -9.87 0.47 2.58
C ASN A 32 -8.97 1.45 3.37
N ARG A 33 -8.78 1.20 4.67
CA ARG A 33 -7.96 1.99 5.58
C ARG A 33 -6.50 1.97 5.14
N ASP A 34 -6.05 0.84 4.61
CA ASP A 34 -4.65 0.62 4.23
C ASP A 34 -4.42 0.87 2.73
N LEU A 35 -5.47 1.15 1.96
CA LEU A 35 -5.34 1.54 0.55
C LEU A 35 -4.60 2.88 0.44
N PRO A 36 -3.41 2.92 -0.19
CA PRO A 36 -2.65 4.16 -0.34
C PRO A 36 -3.40 5.23 -1.12
N TYR A 37 -3.94 4.87 -2.29
CA TYR A 37 -4.70 5.75 -3.17
C TYR A 37 -5.94 5.04 -3.71
N ALA A 38 -7.12 5.53 -3.33
CA ALA A 38 -8.38 5.11 -3.95
C ALA A 38 -8.44 5.52 -5.43
N THR A 39 -7.80 6.63 -5.78
CA THR A 39 -7.68 7.16 -7.15
C THR A 39 -6.94 6.20 -8.09
N GLN A 40 -5.86 5.55 -7.62
CA GLN A 40 -5.09 4.59 -8.42
C GLN A 40 -5.85 3.29 -8.72
N LEU A 41 -6.91 2.99 -7.94
CA LEU A 41 -7.75 1.81 -8.19
C LEU A 41 -8.47 1.90 -9.53
N ILE A 42 -8.78 3.10 -10.00
CA ILE A 42 -9.50 3.34 -11.27
C ILE A 42 -8.67 2.85 -12.47
N PRO A 43 -7.43 3.36 -12.72
CA PRO A 43 -6.61 2.85 -13.81
C PRO A 43 -6.20 1.39 -13.60
N LEU A 44 -6.00 0.93 -12.34
CA LEU A 44 -5.70 -0.48 -12.07
C LEU A 44 -6.82 -1.40 -12.56
N ALA A 45 -8.09 -1.07 -12.26
CA ALA A 45 -9.24 -1.84 -12.72
C ALA A 45 -9.34 -1.82 -14.26
N ALA A 46 -9.11 -0.67 -14.89
CA ALA A 46 -9.11 -0.56 -16.35
C ALA A 46 -8.00 -1.41 -17.00
N ILE A 47 -6.80 -1.44 -16.41
CA ILE A 47 -5.68 -2.28 -16.85
C ILE A 47 -6.06 -3.77 -16.78
N PHE A 48 -6.72 -4.20 -15.70
CA PHE A 48 -7.23 -5.59 -15.59
C PHE A 48 -8.26 -5.92 -16.67
N VAL A 49 -9.20 -5.01 -16.96
CA VAL A 49 -10.19 -5.21 -18.03
C VAL A 49 -9.52 -5.35 -19.39
N GLU A 50 -8.57 -4.47 -19.71
CA GLU A 50 -7.92 -4.43 -21.02
C GLU A 50 -6.99 -5.62 -21.26
N LEU A 51 -6.26 -6.06 -20.23
CA LEU A 51 -5.34 -7.20 -20.32
C LEU A 51 -6.07 -8.55 -20.23
N GLY A 52 -7.21 -8.62 -19.55
CA GLY A 52 -7.96 -9.85 -19.32
C GLY A 52 -7.08 -10.95 -18.69
N THR A 53 -7.07 -12.15 -19.29
CA THR A 53 -6.31 -13.30 -18.78
C THR A 53 -4.80 -13.05 -18.69
N LEU A 54 -4.25 -12.19 -19.56
CA LEU A 54 -2.83 -11.83 -19.55
C LEU A 54 -2.42 -11.17 -18.23
N ALA A 55 -3.33 -10.43 -17.59
CA ALA A 55 -3.08 -9.76 -16.32
C ALA A 55 -2.73 -10.74 -15.18
N HIS A 56 -3.07 -12.03 -15.33
CA HIS A 56 -2.81 -13.07 -14.32
C HIS A 56 -1.49 -13.81 -14.54
N ASN A 57 -0.77 -13.56 -15.63
CA ASN A 57 0.57 -14.09 -15.83
C ASN A 57 1.55 -13.51 -14.80
N GLN A 58 2.38 -14.34 -14.17
CA GLN A 58 3.30 -13.92 -13.10
C GLN A 58 4.19 -12.73 -13.47
N THR A 59 4.77 -12.71 -14.67
CA THR A 59 5.61 -11.60 -15.13
C THR A 59 4.80 -10.32 -15.26
N VAL A 60 3.61 -10.41 -15.85
CA VAL A 60 2.68 -9.28 -16.00
C VAL A 60 2.23 -8.77 -14.63
N ARG A 61 1.94 -9.66 -13.67
CA ARG A 61 1.63 -9.31 -12.29
C ARG A 61 2.74 -8.50 -11.63
N GLN A 62 3.99 -8.89 -11.85
CA GLN A 62 5.15 -8.15 -11.32
C GLN A 62 5.31 -6.77 -11.98
N MET A 63 5.02 -6.65 -13.28
CA MET A 63 5.01 -5.36 -13.98
C MET A 63 3.93 -4.43 -13.44
N ILE A 64 2.69 -4.94 -13.26
CA ILE A 64 1.59 -4.20 -12.64
C ILE A 64 1.96 -3.78 -11.21
N ALA A 65 2.59 -4.67 -10.42
CA ALA A 65 3.07 -4.34 -9.09
C ALA A 65 4.14 -3.25 -9.09
N ARG A 66 5.08 -3.29 -10.02
CA ARG A 66 6.07 -2.21 -10.17
C ARG A 66 5.40 -0.88 -10.46
N TRP A 67 4.49 -0.83 -11.45
CA TRP A 67 3.73 0.39 -11.75
C TRP A 67 2.93 0.88 -10.54
N TYR A 68 2.25 -0.03 -9.84
CA TYR A 68 1.45 0.28 -8.67
C TYR A 68 2.30 0.94 -7.58
N TRP A 69 3.38 0.28 -7.18
CA TRP A 69 4.27 0.75 -6.11
C TRP A 69 5.05 2.02 -6.49
N CYS A 70 5.42 2.21 -7.76
CA CYS A 70 5.96 3.49 -8.26
C CYS A 70 4.93 4.62 -8.09
N GLY A 71 3.65 4.36 -8.36
CA GLY A 71 2.57 5.31 -8.11
C GLY A 71 2.41 5.70 -6.64
N VAL A 72 2.47 4.70 -5.75
CA VAL A 72 2.34 4.90 -4.29
C VAL A 72 3.52 5.70 -3.74
N PHE A 73 4.75 5.26 -3.98
CA PHE A 73 5.95 5.87 -3.40
C PHE A 73 6.43 7.12 -4.14
N GLY A 74 6.10 7.28 -5.42
CA GLY A 74 6.24 8.56 -6.11
C GLY A 74 5.17 9.60 -5.69
N GLU A 75 4.23 9.22 -4.81
CA GLU A 75 3.11 10.05 -4.36
C GLU A 75 2.29 10.66 -5.53
N LEU A 76 2.19 9.93 -6.65
CA LEU A 76 1.76 10.44 -7.96
C LEU A 76 0.24 10.59 -8.14
N TYR A 77 -0.55 10.20 -7.13
CA TYR A 77 -2.01 10.10 -7.19
C TYR A 77 -2.72 11.00 -6.17
N GLY A 78 -1.99 11.92 -5.54
CA GLY A 78 -2.51 12.93 -4.61
C GLY A 78 -3.05 14.20 -5.27
N GLY A 79 -2.76 14.45 -6.55
CA GLY A 79 -3.19 15.64 -7.30
C GLY A 79 -3.09 15.46 -8.83
N ALA A 80 -3.85 16.27 -9.59
CA ALA A 80 -3.91 16.26 -11.07
C ALA A 80 -4.06 14.84 -11.70
N VAL A 81 -4.91 14.01 -11.11
CA VAL A 81 -4.97 12.57 -11.40
C VAL A 81 -5.66 12.21 -12.71
N GLU A 82 -6.56 13.05 -13.21
CA GLU A 82 -7.36 12.76 -14.41
C GLU A 82 -6.49 12.60 -15.67
N THR A 83 -5.48 13.47 -15.85
CA THR A 83 -4.53 13.38 -16.96
C THR A 83 -3.60 12.17 -16.82
N ARG A 84 -3.25 11.79 -15.59
CA ARG A 84 -2.44 10.59 -15.33
C ARG A 84 -3.21 9.32 -15.68
N PHE A 85 -4.47 9.20 -15.27
CA PHE A 85 -5.32 8.04 -15.59
C PHE A 85 -5.43 7.80 -17.10
N ALA A 86 -5.58 8.87 -17.87
CA ALA A 86 -5.67 8.79 -19.33
C ALA A 86 -4.37 8.26 -19.98
N ARG A 87 -3.21 8.49 -19.35
CA ARG A 87 -1.89 8.01 -19.82
C ARG A 87 -1.57 6.60 -19.31
N ASP A 88 -1.93 6.28 -18.07
CA ASP A 88 -1.55 5.01 -17.44
C ASP A 88 -2.05 3.79 -18.22
N LEU A 89 -3.32 3.77 -18.60
CA LEU A 89 -3.89 2.61 -19.28
C LEU A 89 -3.15 2.26 -20.59
N PRO A 90 -3.05 3.16 -21.59
CA PRO A 90 -2.35 2.84 -22.82
C PRO A 90 -0.86 2.53 -22.59
N GLN A 91 -0.18 3.27 -21.71
CA GLN A 91 1.25 3.07 -21.47
C GLN A 91 1.57 1.75 -20.76
N VAL A 92 0.79 1.36 -19.74
CA VAL A 92 1.00 0.09 -19.04
C VAL A 92 0.74 -1.08 -19.98
N VAL A 93 -0.33 -1.00 -20.79
CA VAL A 93 -0.66 -2.04 -21.77
C VAL A 93 0.41 -2.16 -22.85
N GLU A 94 0.92 -1.04 -23.36
CA GLU A 94 2.00 -1.02 -24.34
C GLU A 94 3.31 -1.58 -23.74
N TRP A 95 3.66 -1.14 -22.54
CA TRP A 95 4.85 -1.62 -21.82
C TRP A 95 4.84 -3.12 -21.60
N ILE A 96 3.70 -3.69 -21.19
CA ILE A 96 3.51 -5.14 -21.02
C ILE A 96 3.74 -5.91 -22.33
N LYS A 97 3.50 -5.27 -23.48
CA LYS A 97 3.73 -5.84 -24.81
C LYS A 97 5.15 -5.60 -25.33
N GLY A 98 6.06 -5.09 -24.49
CA GLY A 98 7.47 -4.82 -24.84
C GLY A 98 7.76 -3.37 -25.24
N GLY A 99 6.82 -2.45 -25.02
CA GLY A 99 7.01 -1.02 -25.26
C GLY A 99 7.85 -0.30 -24.19
N ALA A 100 7.83 1.03 -24.24
CA ALA A 100 8.55 1.90 -23.31
C ALA A 100 7.97 1.84 -21.88
N LEU A 101 8.76 2.28 -20.89
CA LEU A 101 8.27 2.40 -19.51
C LEU A 101 7.15 3.45 -19.41
N PRO A 102 6.07 3.18 -18.64
CA PRO A 102 5.06 4.18 -18.33
C PRO A 102 5.63 5.37 -17.56
N ASP A 103 5.03 6.53 -17.74
CA ASP A 103 5.48 7.75 -17.07
C ASP A 103 5.42 7.62 -15.56
N THR A 104 4.38 6.96 -15.02
CA THR A 104 4.25 6.64 -13.60
C THR A 104 5.46 5.88 -13.03
N ILE A 105 6.19 5.10 -13.84
CA ILE A 105 7.45 4.48 -13.42
C ILE A 105 8.63 5.43 -13.59
N THR A 106 8.72 6.16 -14.70
CA THR A 106 9.88 7.02 -14.99
C THR A 106 9.91 8.33 -14.17
N GLU A 107 8.75 8.86 -13.82
CA GLU A 107 8.58 10.06 -13.00
C GLU A 107 8.60 9.74 -11.50
N ALA A 108 8.50 8.47 -11.11
CA ALA A 108 8.51 8.07 -9.71
C ALA A 108 9.89 8.36 -9.09
N TYR A 109 9.88 9.19 -8.06
CA TYR A 109 11.05 9.52 -7.26
C TYR A 109 10.70 9.42 -5.78
N PHE A 110 11.55 8.74 -5.00
CA PHE A 110 11.41 8.63 -3.57
C PHE A 110 12.71 9.05 -2.89
N ASP A 111 12.67 10.18 -2.17
CA ASP A 111 13.76 10.60 -1.29
C ASP A 111 13.73 9.74 -0.02
N PRO A 112 14.79 9.00 0.34
CA PRO A 112 14.83 8.23 1.59
C PRO A 112 14.54 9.07 2.85
N ASN A 113 14.90 10.35 2.87
CA ASN A 113 14.60 11.25 3.99
C ASN A 113 13.09 11.49 4.16
N ARG A 114 12.29 11.23 3.12
CA ARG A 114 10.83 11.28 3.19
C ARG A 114 10.31 10.42 4.35
N LEU A 115 10.92 9.26 4.60
CA LEU A 115 10.56 8.36 5.72
C LEU A 115 10.55 9.07 7.08
N LEU A 116 11.51 9.96 7.33
CA LEU A 116 11.61 10.74 8.58
C LEU A 116 10.42 11.71 8.75
N SER A 117 9.83 12.15 7.64
CA SER A 117 8.69 13.09 7.63
C SER A 117 7.31 12.42 7.55
N LEU A 118 7.24 11.12 7.22
CA LEU A 118 5.97 10.39 7.12
C LEU A 118 5.42 10.10 8.52
N ARG A 119 4.47 10.91 8.99
CA ARG A 119 3.97 10.84 10.37
C ARG A 119 2.50 10.47 10.52
N THR A 120 1.74 10.51 9.42
CA THR A 120 0.28 10.35 9.47
C THR A 120 -0.20 9.31 8.47
N ARG A 121 -1.29 8.62 8.83
CA ARG A 121 -1.94 7.62 7.97
C ARG A 121 -2.61 8.24 6.73
N ASN A 122 -2.71 9.56 6.63
CA ASN A 122 -3.26 10.19 5.43
C ASN A 122 -2.30 10.11 4.23
N SER A 123 -0.99 9.95 4.46
CA SER A 123 -0.03 9.77 3.37
C SER A 123 -0.14 8.38 2.76
N ALA A 124 -0.19 8.33 1.43
CA ALA A 124 -0.13 7.09 0.69
C ALA A 124 1.19 6.34 0.91
N ALA A 125 2.32 7.06 0.96
CA ALA A 125 3.62 6.46 1.25
C ALA A 125 3.67 5.89 2.67
N TYR A 126 3.03 6.53 3.67
CA TYR A 126 2.91 5.98 5.02
C TYR A 126 2.16 4.64 5.02
N LYS A 127 0.99 4.59 4.37
CA LYS A 127 0.22 3.34 4.19
C LYS A 127 1.03 2.30 3.41
N GLY A 128 1.79 2.74 2.39
CA GLY A 128 2.67 1.89 1.60
C GLY A 128 3.73 1.20 2.44
N VAL A 129 4.41 1.92 3.34
CA VAL A 129 5.38 1.33 4.28
C VAL A 129 4.70 0.30 5.19
N HIS A 130 3.54 0.64 5.77
CA HIS A 130 2.77 -0.29 6.60
C HIS A 130 2.48 -1.62 5.88
N VAL A 131 1.99 -1.54 4.65
CA VAL A 131 1.67 -2.70 3.81
C VAL A 131 2.92 -3.48 3.42
N LEU A 132 4.01 -2.79 3.04
CA LEU A 132 5.25 -3.45 2.69
C LEU A 132 5.84 -4.24 3.87
N LEU A 133 5.76 -3.71 5.10
CA LEU A 133 6.19 -4.46 6.28
C LEU A 133 5.44 -5.79 6.41
N MET A 134 4.12 -5.78 6.23
CA MET A 134 3.31 -7.00 6.24
C MET A 134 3.67 -7.94 5.07
N ARG A 135 3.95 -7.38 3.90
CA ARG A 135 4.35 -8.13 2.70
C ARG A 135 5.70 -8.81 2.83
N GLU A 136 6.67 -8.16 3.47
CA GLU A 136 8.00 -8.71 3.77
C GLU A 136 7.99 -9.65 4.98
N GLY A 137 6.81 -9.98 5.53
CA GLY A 137 6.66 -11.00 6.57
C GLY A 137 6.94 -10.48 7.98
N SER A 138 6.63 -9.21 8.27
CA SER A 138 6.66 -8.70 9.64
C SER A 138 5.87 -9.61 10.58
N LYS A 139 6.43 -9.83 11.77
CA LYS A 139 5.83 -10.66 12.81
C LYS A 139 5.33 -9.79 13.95
N ASP A 140 4.22 -10.20 14.54
CA ASP A 140 3.77 -9.63 15.80
C ASP A 140 4.83 -9.89 16.89
N PHE A 141 5.21 -8.83 17.62
CA PHE A 141 6.39 -8.87 18.50
C PHE A 141 6.29 -9.86 19.65
N LEU A 142 5.09 -10.15 20.16
CA LEU A 142 4.94 -11.08 21.28
C LEU A 142 4.66 -12.50 20.81
N SER A 143 3.75 -12.67 19.86
CA SER A 143 3.39 -14.02 19.39
C SER A 143 4.42 -14.61 18.43
N GLY A 144 5.23 -13.76 17.78
CA GLY A 144 6.15 -14.16 16.71
C GLY A 144 5.44 -14.64 15.44
N VAL A 145 4.11 -14.54 15.38
CA VAL A 145 3.30 -15.01 14.27
C VAL A 145 3.42 -14.03 13.11
N PRO A 146 3.67 -14.49 11.87
CA PRO A 146 3.65 -13.65 10.68
C PRO A 146 2.30 -12.99 10.46
N ILE A 147 2.33 -11.76 9.96
CA ILE A 147 1.10 -11.04 9.64
C ILE A 147 0.63 -11.43 8.24
N ASP A 148 -0.50 -12.14 8.19
CA ASP A 148 -1.19 -12.58 6.99
C ASP A 148 -2.67 -12.17 7.03
N LEU A 149 -3.45 -12.63 6.05
CA LEU A 149 -4.85 -12.25 5.95
C LEU A 149 -5.65 -12.68 7.20
N GLN A 150 -5.39 -13.87 7.72
CA GLN A 150 -6.14 -14.43 8.84
C GLN A 150 -5.79 -13.68 10.13
N THR A 151 -4.50 -13.50 10.41
CA THR A 151 -4.04 -12.80 11.62
C THR A 151 -4.40 -11.32 11.56
N TYR A 152 -4.35 -10.70 10.38
CA TYR A 152 -4.78 -9.32 10.18
C TYR A 152 -6.18 -9.04 10.73
N TYR A 153 -7.15 -9.90 10.37
CA TYR A 153 -8.54 -9.73 10.82
C TYR A 153 -8.78 -10.23 12.24
N ASN A 154 -8.24 -11.39 12.61
CA ASN A 154 -8.52 -12.00 13.91
C ASN A 154 -7.89 -11.20 15.06
N ASP A 155 -6.69 -10.66 14.84
CA ASP A 155 -5.90 -10.01 15.90
C ASP A 155 -6.00 -8.48 15.86
N ASN A 156 -6.87 -7.95 14.98
CA ASN A 156 -7.05 -6.52 14.74
C ASN A 156 -5.71 -5.82 14.52
N ILE A 157 -4.94 -6.30 13.54
CA ILE A 157 -3.62 -5.75 13.26
C ILE A 157 -3.75 -4.27 12.89
N ASP A 158 -2.89 -3.46 13.49
CA ASP A 158 -2.76 -2.06 13.15
C ASP A 158 -1.30 -1.58 13.27
N ILE A 159 -1.02 -0.40 12.73
CA ILE A 159 0.31 0.20 12.77
C ILE A 159 0.53 0.97 14.08
N HIS A 160 1.47 0.46 14.88
CA HIS A 160 1.78 0.95 16.21
C HIS A 160 3.23 1.41 16.31
N HIS A 161 3.56 2.14 17.38
CA HIS A 161 4.92 2.60 17.62
C HIS A 161 5.82 1.44 18.05
N ILE A 162 7.03 1.34 17.47
CA ILE A 162 8.06 0.41 17.96
C ILE A 162 8.49 0.88 19.34
N PHE A 163 8.96 2.11 19.47
CA PHE A 163 9.19 2.77 20.75
C PHE A 163 7.95 3.57 21.15
N PRO A 164 7.22 3.17 22.22
CA PRO A 164 5.97 3.83 22.61
C PRO A 164 6.13 5.31 22.90
N VAL A 165 5.06 6.08 22.66
CA VAL A 165 5.05 7.54 22.86
C VAL A 165 5.46 7.93 24.28
N ASP A 166 4.93 7.25 25.30
CA ASP A 166 5.24 7.56 26.70
C ASP A 166 6.70 7.27 27.05
N TYR A 167 7.26 6.18 26.49
CA TYR A 167 8.68 5.89 26.61
C TYR A 167 9.51 7.01 25.97
N CYS A 168 9.22 7.39 24.73
CA CYS A 168 9.94 8.46 24.02
C CYS A 168 9.87 9.79 24.78
N ARG A 169 8.70 10.17 25.28
CA ARG A 169 8.51 11.38 26.10
C ARG A 169 9.34 11.34 27.38
N SER A 170 9.37 10.21 28.09
CA SER A 170 10.19 10.04 29.31
C SER A 170 11.70 10.20 29.05
N LYS A 171 12.13 9.99 27.80
CA LYS A 171 13.53 10.13 27.36
C LYS A 171 13.83 11.47 26.68
N GLY A 172 12.85 12.38 26.60
CA GLY A 172 13.02 13.67 25.92
C GLY A 172 13.19 13.55 24.40
N ILE A 173 12.75 12.44 23.79
CA ILE A 173 12.79 12.24 22.34
C ILE A 173 11.66 13.07 21.72
N PRO A 174 11.94 13.86 20.68
CA PRO A 174 10.96 14.80 20.18
C PRO A 174 9.91 14.12 19.27
N PRO A 175 8.70 14.70 19.12
CA PRO A 175 7.59 14.10 18.37
C PRO A 175 7.87 13.85 16.89
N GLU A 176 8.74 14.64 16.27
CA GLU A 176 9.18 14.46 14.89
C GLU A 176 9.83 13.10 14.64
N ASP A 177 10.56 12.59 15.63
CA ASP A 177 11.29 11.33 15.54
C ASP A 177 10.37 10.17 15.88
N TYR A 178 9.69 10.23 17.03
CA TYR A 178 8.89 9.08 17.46
C TYR A 178 7.61 8.92 16.64
N ASN A 179 7.06 9.95 16.00
CA ASN A 179 5.89 9.79 15.12
C ASN A 179 6.24 9.40 13.68
N SER A 180 7.51 9.44 13.30
CA SER A 180 7.95 8.99 11.97
C SER A 180 7.57 7.52 11.74
N VAL A 181 7.28 7.19 10.48
CA VAL A 181 6.98 5.81 10.03
C VAL A 181 8.12 4.85 10.32
N ILE A 182 9.36 5.33 10.49
CA ILE A 182 10.51 4.49 10.87
C ILE A 182 10.33 3.88 12.27
N ASN A 183 9.59 4.56 13.15
CA ASN A 183 9.26 4.09 14.49
C ASN A 183 7.91 3.37 14.50
N LYS A 184 7.52 2.72 13.39
CA LYS A 184 6.22 2.07 13.26
C LYS A 184 6.35 0.63 12.80
N THR A 185 5.47 -0.22 13.32
CA THR A 185 5.39 -1.63 12.93
C THR A 185 3.95 -2.13 13.02
N PRO A 186 3.52 -3.07 12.15
CA PRO A 186 2.23 -3.73 12.29
C PRO A 186 2.24 -4.61 13.55
N LEU A 187 1.28 -4.44 14.45
CA LEU A 187 1.12 -5.23 15.68
C LEU A 187 -0.36 -5.53 15.92
N SER A 188 -0.63 -6.62 16.64
CA SER A 188 -1.97 -6.87 17.16
C SER A 188 -2.35 -5.88 18.24
N SER A 189 -3.66 -5.63 18.37
CA SER A 189 -4.20 -4.79 19.45
C SER A 189 -3.80 -5.32 20.83
N ARG A 190 -3.79 -6.66 21.00
CA ARG A 190 -3.32 -7.34 22.22
C ARG A 190 -1.85 -7.03 22.50
N THR A 191 -0.97 -7.17 21.51
CA THR A 191 0.46 -6.91 21.67
C THR A 191 0.73 -5.46 21.99
N ASN A 192 0.07 -4.52 21.29
CA ASN A 192 0.16 -3.09 21.62
C ASN A 192 -0.28 -2.81 23.07
N GLY A 193 -1.35 -3.46 23.54
CA GLY A 193 -1.81 -3.33 24.93
C GLY A 193 -0.79 -3.82 25.97
N ILE A 194 -0.09 -4.92 25.68
CA ILE A 194 0.95 -5.49 26.57
C ILE A 194 2.23 -4.65 26.55
N ILE A 195 2.65 -4.15 25.38
CA ILE A 195 3.80 -3.26 25.23
C ILE A 195 3.61 -2.01 26.08
N GLY A 196 2.42 -1.39 26.03
CA GLY A 196 2.09 -0.20 26.82
C GLY A 196 3.10 0.93 26.59
N GLY A 197 3.58 1.54 27.67
CA GLY A 197 4.60 2.60 27.65
C GLY A 197 6.03 2.12 27.88
N ASN A 198 6.31 0.82 27.75
CA ASN A 198 7.58 0.22 28.16
C ASN A 198 8.71 0.42 27.14
N ALA A 199 9.95 0.22 27.61
CA ALA A 199 11.13 0.21 26.75
C ALA A 199 11.16 -1.04 25.86
N LEU A 200 11.77 -0.93 24.67
CA LEU A 200 11.90 -2.03 23.70
C LEU A 200 12.50 -3.31 24.31
N SER A 201 13.52 -3.17 25.14
CA SER A 201 14.20 -4.29 25.83
C SER A 201 13.30 -5.06 26.80
N THR A 202 12.12 -4.55 27.13
CA THR A 202 11.19 -5.23 28.04
C THR A 202 10.36 -6.30 27.33
N TYR A 203 10.10 -6.14 26.02
CA TYR A 203 9.18 -7.02 25.27
C TYR A 203 9.75 -7.62 23.99
N LEU A 204 10.99 -7.26 23.61
CA LEU A 204 11.78 -7.99 22.62
C LEU A 204 12.94 -8.69 23.36
N ASN A 205 12.68 -9.87 23.91
CA ASN A 205 13.69 -10.75 24.50
C ASN A 205 13.70 -12.09 23.78
#